data_AF-A0A497AMC6-F1
#
_entry.id   AF-A0A497AMC6-F1
#
_cell.length_a   1.000
_cell.length_b   1.000
_cell.length_c   1.000
_cell.angle_alpha   90.00
_cell.angle_beta   90.00
_cell.angle_gamma   90.00
#
_symmetry.space_group_name_H-M   'P 1'
#
loop_
_entity.id
_entity.type
_entity.pdbx_description
1 polymer ?
#
loop_
_entity_poly.entity_id
_entity_poly.type
_entity_poly.pdbx_seq_one_letter_code
_entity_poly.pdbx_strand_id
1 'polypeptide(L)'
;MKTIEEINKKIKEGKVVVVTAEEILDIVKEKGVKKTAQLVDVVTTATFGPMCSSGIYFNIGHAKPKIKLGGGKVTLNKVPCYAGFAAVDLVLGASSLPEEDPRNQVYPGEFRYGGGHVIQELVEGKDLILEATAYSTDCYPRKYLKTYINIKDLNEAVLFNLRNCYQNYNVAVNTSSRVIYTYMGILKPNLGNANYATCGKLSPLFNDPYYKTIGIGTKIFLAGATGFIAWWGTQHNPSVERTEKGIPKFPAATLALIGNLKEMSSKWLVGTSLYGYGVSLSVGIGIPIPILDEEILSYVCIEEKDIISPVVDYSSSYPQGKEDILGFTSYAELKSGRIKIGNKEVPTGCLSSIKKAREIANILKNWIKEGRFFLSKPVASIPSADSGYSFKPLKERKVEND
;
A
#
# COMPACT_ATOMS: atom_id res chain seq x y z
N MET A 1 -26.56 4.79 17.66
CA MET A 1 -25.51 4.16 16.84
C MET A 1 -26.16 3.69 15.55
N LYS A 2 -25.61 4.04 14.39
CA LYS A 2 -26.05 3.56 13.08
C LYS A 2 -25.43 2.19 12.80
N THR A 3 -26.04 1.42 11.91
CA THR A 3 -25.48 0.17 11.39
C THR A 3 -25.04 0.31 9.93
N ILE A 4 -24.16 -0.59 9.48
CA ILE A 4 -23.74 -0.63 8.08
C ILE A 4 -24.93 -0.98 7.18
N GLU A 5 -25.85 -1.82 7.66
CA GLU A 5 -27.09 -2.18 6.97
C GLU A 5 -28.01 -0.97 6.77
N GLU A 6 -28.15 -0.11 7.78
CA GLU A 6 -28.90 1.15 7.68
C GLU A 6 -28.25 2.11 6.68
N ILE A 7 -26.92 2.23 6.70
CA ILE A 7 -26.18 3.06 5.73
C ILE A 7 -26.39 2.51 4.31
N ASN A 8 -26.29 1.20 4.11
CA ASN A 8 -26.54 0.56 2.82
C ASN A 8 -27.98 0.72 2.33
N LYS A 9 -28.96 0.75 3.25
CA LYS A 9 -30.35 1.11 2.90
C LYS A 9 -30.43 2.54 2.39
N LYS A 10 -29.78 3.51 3.05
CA LYS A 10 -29.70 4.90 2.56
C LYS A 10 -28.99 5.01 1.22
N ILE A 11 -27.94 4.23 0.97
CA ILE A 11 -27.25 4.16 -0.33
C ILE A 11 -28.24 3.72 -1.41
N LYS A 12 -29.00 2.64 -1.16
CA LYS A 12 -30.01 2.12 -2.09
C LYS A 12 -31.12 3.13 -2.38
N GLU A 13 -31.51 3.93 -1.38
CA GLU A 13 -32.54 4.97 -1.50
C GLU A 13 -32.02 6.30 -2.08
N GLY A 14 -30.71 6.43 -2.34
CA GLY A 14 -30.11 7.69 -2.80
C GLY A 14 -30.09 8.81 -1.76
N LYS A 15 -30.22 8.46 -0.46
CA LYS A 15 -30.30 9.41 0.67
C LYS A 15 -29.02 9.47 1.51
N VAL A 16 -28.00 8.69 1.14
CA VAL A 16 -26.74 8.61 1.88
C VAL A 16 -25.99 9.95 1.85
N VAL A 17 -25.49 10.38 3.00
CA VAL A 17 -24.61 11.54 3.10
C VAL A 17 -23.16 11.08 3.15
N VAL A 18 -22.44 11.30 2.05
CA VAL A 18 -21.03 10.91 1.89
C VAL A 18 -20.18 12.16 1.72
N VAL A 19 -19.11 12.25 2.50
CA VAL A 19 -18.12 13.33 2.44
C VAL A 19 -16.72 12.76 2.43
N THR A 20 -15.72 13.56 2.08
CA THR A 20 -14.31 13.16 2.15
C THR A 20 -13.71 13.50 3.52
N ALA A 21 -12.58 12.87 3.87
CA ALA A 21 -11.84 13.19 5.09
C ALA A 21 -11.30 14.64 5.12
N GLU A 22 -11.25 15.34 3.98
CA GLU A 22 -10.91 16.77 3.98
C GLU A 22 -12.12 17.66 4.31
N GLU A 23 -13.31 17.28 3.83
CA GLU A 23 -14.56 18.03 4.01
C GLU A 23 -15.14 17.91 5.43
N ILE A 24 -14.88 16.79 6.12
CA ILE A 24 -15.52 16.49 7.41
C ILE A 24 -15.21 17.52 8.50
N LEU A 25 -13.99 18.07 8.53
CA LEU A 25 -13.56 19.03 9.55
C LEU A 25 -14.37 20.33 9.51
N ASP A 26 -14.69 20.82 8.31
CA ASP A 26 -15.45 22.07 8.16
C ASP A 26 -16.91 21.88 8.61
N ILE A 27 -17.49 20.71 8.33
CA ILE A 27 -18.85 20.36 8.77
C ILE A 27 -18.91 20.25 10.30
N VAL A 28 -17.90 19.64 10.93
CA VAL A 28 -17.84 19.54 12.40
C VAL A 28 -17.65 20.90 13.05
N LYS A 29 -16.84 21.79 12.47
CA LYS A 29 -16.70 23.17 12.96
C LYS A 29 -18.02 23.94 12.93
N GLU A 30 -18.82 23.75 11.88
CA GLU A 30 -20.12 24.44 11.72
C GLU A 30 -21.23 23.84 12.60
N LYS A 31 -21.34 22.50 12.65
CA LYS A 31 -22.52 21.81 13.23
C LYS A 31 -22.25 21.13 14.57
N GLY A 32 -20.98 20.94 14.94
CA GLY A 32 -20.55 20.17 16.11
C GLY A 32 -20.59 18.65 15.89
N VAL A 33 -19.80 17.92 16.66
CA VAL A 33 -19.60 16.46 16.55
C VAL A 33 -20.93 15.70 16.55
N LYS A 34 -21.77 15.92 17.56
CA LYS A 34 -23.04 15.18 17.73
C LYS A 34 -23.98 15.30 16.54
N LYS A 35 -24.20 16.51 16.02
CA LYS A 35 -25.09 16.72 14.85
C LYS A 35 -24.47 16.14 13.59
N THR A 36 -23.16 16.28 13.40
CA THR A 36 -22.47 15.72 12.24
C THR A 36 -22.52 14.20 12.23
N ALA A 37 -22.41 13.53 13.38
CA ALA A 37 -22.47 12.06 13.46
C ALA A 37 -23.86 11.53 13.05
N GLN A 38 -24.92 12.29 13.34
CA GLN A 38 -26.28 11.97 12.91
C GLN A 38 -26.46 12.21 11.40
N LEU A 39 -25.87 13.28 10.86
CA LEU A 39 -26.01 13.70 9.46
C LEU A 39 -25.19 12.84 8.50
N VAL A 40 -23.88 12.72 8.73
CA VAL A 40 -22.93 12.07 7.83
C VAL A 40 -22.99 10.56 8.01
N ASP A 41 -23.07 9.82 6.92
CA ASP A 41 -23.13 8.36 6.93
C ASP A 41 -21.77 7.72 6.62
N VAL A 42 -21.00 8.33 5.71
CA VAL A 42 -19.70 7.79 5.28
C VAL A 42 -18.67 8.89 5.06
N VAL A 43 -17.45 8.67 5.53
CA VAL A 43 -16.27 9.46 5.20
C VAL A 43 -15.34 8.67 4.30
N THR A 44 -15.06 9.17 3.10
CA THR A 44 -14.15 8.51 2.16
C THR A 44 -12.71 8.97 2.36
N THR A 45 -11.81 8.01 2.47
CA THR A 45 -10.38 8.19 2.65
C THR A 45 -9.63 7.58 1.46
N ALA A 46 -8.38 7.99 1.24
CA ALA A 46 -7.58 7.47 0.15
C ALA A 46 -6.07 7.66 0.33
N THR A 47 -5.31 6.86 -0.39
CA THR A 47 -3.86 7.01 -0.55
C THR A 47 -3.43 6.59 -1.96
N PHE A 48 -2.34 7.19 -2.44
CA PHE A 48 -1.66 6.78 -3.66
C PHE A 48 -0.16 6.99 -3.49
N GLY A 49 0.62 5.93 -3.68
CA GLY A 49 2.08 6.01 -3.63
C GLY A 49 2.74 4.65 -3.85
N PRO A 50 4.08 4.61 -3.85
CA PRO A 50 4.84 3.37 -4.05
C PRO A 50 4.58 2.37 -2.92
N MET A 51 4.21 1.14 -3.26
CA MET A 51 3.96 0.06 -2.30
C MET A 51 4.69 -1.21 -2.74
N CYS A 52 5.93 -1.37 -2.28
CA CYS A 52 6.84 -2.41 -2.76
C CYS A 52 6.37 -3.85 -2.46
N SER A 53 5.62 -4.06 -1.38
CA SER A 53 5.05 -5.37 -1.01
C SER A 53 3.74 -5.68 -1.74
N SER A 54 3.67 -5.27 -3.01
CA SER A 54 2.59 -5.58 -3.93
C SER A 54 3.00 -6.70 -4.87
N GLY A 55 2.04 -7.41 -5.43
CA GLY A 55 2.31 -8.50 -6.34
C GLY A 55 1.04 -9.06 -6.95
N ILE A 56 1.20 -10.00 -7.86
CA ILE A 56 0.09 -10.71 -8.48
C ILE A 56 0.30 -12.21 -8.34
N TYR A 57 -0.79 -12.95 -8.28
CA TYR A 57 -0.79 -14.35 -8.68
C TYR A 57 -1.70 -14.53 -9.89
N PHE A 58 -1.36 -15.48 -10.75
CA PHE A 58 -2.08 -15.72 -11.98
C PHE A 58 -1.90 -17.15 -12.48
N ASN A 59 -2.86 -17.59 -13.28
CA ASN A 59 -2.88 -18.91 -13.89
C ASN A 59 -2.89 -18.74 -15.43
N ILE A 60 -1.93 -19.38 -16.09
CA ILE A 60 -1.75 -19.24 -17.54
C ILE A 60 -2.53 -20.27 -18.37
N GLY A 61 -3.24 -21.19 -17.72
CA GLY A 61 -3.84 -22.36 -18.36
C GLY A 61 -2.79 -23.35 -18.90
N HIS A 62 -3.25 -24.50 -19.40
CA HIS A 62 -2.34 -25.52 -19.92
C HIS A 62 -1.94 -25.27 -21.37
N ALA A 63 -0.64 -25.31 -21.64
CA ALA A 63 -0.10 -25.43 -22.99
C ALA A 63 -0.43 -26.81 -23.63
N LYS A 64 -0.26 -26.89 -24.95
CA LYS A 64 -0.32 -28.15 -25.71
C LYS A 64 1.02 -28.36 -26.44
N PRO A 65 1.76 -29.46 -26.18
CA PRO A 65 1.59 -30.42 -25.08
C PRO A 65 1.68 -29.76 -23.69
N LYS A 66 1.11 -30.41 -22.66
CA LYS A 66 1.07 -29.90 -21.28
C LYS A 66 2.48 -29.72 -20.70
N ILE A 67 2.64 -28.68 -19.90
CA ILE A 67 3.85 -28.35 -19.12
C ILE A 67 3.49 -28.21 -17.64
N LYS A 68 4.38 -28.67 -16.75
CA LYS A 68 4.30 -28.46 -15.31
C LYS A 68 5.38 -27.46 -14.93
N LEU A 69 4.98 -26.21 -14.71
CA LEU A 69 5.86 -25.12 -14.27
C LEU A 69 6.28 -25.27 -12.81
N GLY A 70 5.53 -26.02 -12.00
CA GLY A 70 5.85 -26.33 -10.60
C GLY A 70 7.28 -26.83 -10.39
N GLY A 71 8.10 -26.02 -9.71
CA GLY A 71 9.52 -26.30 -9.47
C GLY A 71 10.45 -25.97 -10.64
N GLY A 72 9.93 -25.35 -11.70
CA GLY A 72 10.70 -24.83 -12.83
C GLY A 72 11.12 -23.38 -12.67
N LYS A 73 11.70 -22.81 -13.74
CA LYS A 73 12.02 -21.38 -13.85
C LYS A 73 11.09 -20.73 -14.84
N VAL A 74 10.46 -19.63 -14.45
CA VAL A 74 9.50 -18.90 -15.28
C VAL A 74 9.81 -17.42 -15.23
N THR A 75 9.73 -16.76 -16.37
CA THR A 75 9.85 -15.31 -16.47
C THR A 75 8.72 -14.73 -17.31
N LEU A 76 8.37 -13.48 -17.02
CA LEU A 76 7.48 -12.67 -17.82
C LEU A 76 8.24 -11.39 -18.21
N ASN A 77 8.47 -11.18 -19.51
CA ASN A 77 9.39 -10.16 -20.01
C ASN A 77 10.75 -10.17 -19.28
N LYS A 78 11.34 -11.37 -19.11
CA LYS A 78 12.60 -11.63 -18.39
C LYS A 78 12.57 -11.35 -16.88
N VAL A 79 11.45 -10.90 -16.33
CA VAL A 79 11.28 -10.73 -14.88
C VAL A 79 10.84 -12.06 -14.27
N PRO A 80 11.52 -12.57 -13.23
CA PRO A 80 11.23 -13.87 -12.65
C PRO A 80 9.85 -13.91 -11.98
N CYS A 81 9.11 -14.98 -12.27
CA CYS A 81 7.89 -15.39 -11.58
C CYS A 81 8.20 -16.62 -10.73
N TYR A 82 7.69 -16.64 -9.50
CA TYR A 82 7.75 -17.80 -8.63
C TYR A 82 6.78 -18.88 -9.11
N ALA A 83 7.33 -20.05 -9.43
CA ALA A 83 6.59 -21.20 -9.97
C ALA A 83 6.57 -22.37 -8.98
N GLY A 84 6.44 -22.09 -7.68
CA GLY A 84 6.37 -23.14 -6.64
C GLY A 84 5.01 -23.84 -6.54
N PHE A 85 4.02 -23.42 -7.32
CA PHE A 85 2.64 -23.89 -7.19
C PHE A 85 2.22 -24.79 -8.36
N ALA A 86 1.82 -26.02 -8.03
CA ALA A 86 1.18 -26.99 -8.92
C ALA A 86 1.74 -27.00 -10.36
N ALA A 87 0.90 -26.82 -11.39
CA ALA A 87 1.32 -26.98 -12.77
C ALA A 87 1.46 -25.65 -13.53
N VAL A 88 0.59 -24.68 -13.31
CA VAL A 88 0.52 -23.45 -14.14
C VAL A 88 0.14 -22.21 -13.33
N ASP A 89 0.32 -22.27 -12.01
CA ASP A 89 0.08 -21.17 -11.07
C ASP A 89 1.39 -20.44 -10.76
N LEU A 90 1.38 -19.12 -10.88
CA LEU A 90 2.57 -18.29 -10.77
C LEU A 90 2.32 -17.10 -9.85
N VAL A 91 3.39 -16.64 -9.19
CA VAL A 91 3.39 -15.41 -8.39
C VAL A 91 4.47 -14.46 -8.91
N LEU A 92 4.16 -13.18 -9.06
CA LEU A 92 5.10 -12.13 -9.45
C LEU A 92 5.06 -10.99 -8.44
N GLY A 93 6.20 -10.69 -7.82
CA GLY A 93 6.35 -9.56 -6.91
C GLY A 93 6.67 -8.27 -7.64
N ALA A 94 6.12 -7.14 -7.18
CA ALA A 94 6.37 -5.81 -7.76
C ALA A 94 7.85 -5.39 -7.72
N SER A 95 8.60 -5.87 -6.73
CA SER A 95 10.03 -5.60 -6.57
C SER A 95 10.96 -6.59 -7.29
N SER A 96 10.42 -7.56 -8.05
CA SER A 96 11.24 -8.48 -8.84
C SER A 96 11.99 -7.74 -9.95
N LEU A 97 13.27 -8.08 -10.15
CA LEU A 97 14.11 -7.53 -11.22
C LEU A 97 14.48 -8.63 -12.21
N PRO A 98 14.69 -8.30 -13.49
CA PRO A 98 15.35 -9.22 -14.42
C PRO A 98 16.67 -9.74 -13.85
N GLU A 99 17.03 -10.99 -14.16
CA GLU A 99 18.28 -11.58 -13.67
C GLU A 99 19.51 -10.77 -14.12
N GLU A 100 19.48 -10.32 -15.37
CA GLU A 100 20.50 -9.51 -16.05
C GLU A 100 20.46 -8.01 -15.72
N ASP A 101 19.57 -7.55 -14.82
CA ASP A 101 19.58 -6.15 -14.41
C ASP A 101 20.94 -5.80 -13.74
N PRO A 102 21.62 -4.72 -14.14
CA PRO A 102 22.92 -4.35 -13.57
C PRO A 102 22.83 -3.94 -12.10
N ARG A 103 21.62 -3.69 -11.58
CA ARG A 103 21.35 -3.28 -10.20
C ARG A 103 22.28 -2.10 -9.85
N ASN A 104 22.97 -2.21 -8.72
CA ASN A 104 23.93 -1.22 -8.24
C ASN A 104 25.39 -1.56 -8.60
N GLN A 105 25.66 -2.37 -9.64
CA GLN A 105 27.04 -2.61 -10.12
C GLN A 105 27.74 -1.31 -10.54
N VAL A 106 27.02 -0.44 -11.24
CA VAL A 106 27.37 0.97 -11.41
C VAL A 106 26.42 1.77 -10.53
N TYR A 107 26.93 2.29 -9.41
CA TYR A 107 26.09 2.96 -8.42
C TYR A 107 25.95 4.47 -8.72
N PRO A 108 24.73 5.03 -8.61
CA PRO A 108 23.44 4.37 -8.35
C PRO A 108 22.82 3.72 -9.59
N GLY A 109 22.17 2.57 -9.39
CA GLY A 109 21.45 1.85 -10.44
C GLY A 109 20.16 2.53 -10.88
N GLU A 110 19.79 2.34 -12.14
CA GLU A 110 18.61 3.00 -12.72
C GLU A 110 17.28 2.26 -12.47
N PHE A 111 17.33 0.93 -12.35
CA PHE A 111 16.16 0.07 -12.11
C PHE A 111 14.99 0.35 -13.07
N ARG A 112 15.28 0.43 -14.38
CA ARG A 112 14.31 0.91 -15.40
C ARG A 112 13.09 0.01 -15.60
N TYR A 113 13.19 -1.28 -15.28
CA TYR A 113 12.13 -2.24 -15.54
C TYR A 113 12.14 -3.38 -14.51
N GLY A 114 10.96 -3.94 -14.22
CA GLY A 114 10.81 -5.04 -13.27
C GLY A 114 9.35 -5.30 -12.94
N GLY A 115 9.07 -6.03 -11.86
CA GLY A 115 7.76 -6.60 -11.57
C GLY A 115 6.60 -5.60 -11.56
N GLY A 116 6.78 -4.42 -10.97
CA GLY A 116 5.76 -3.37 -10.99
C GLY A 116 5.43 -2.87 -12.40
N HIS A 117 6.43 -2.81 -13.28
CA HIS A 117 6.24 -2.46 -14.69
C HIS A 117 5.52 -3.57 -15.45
N VAL A 118 5.91 -4.83 -15.25
CA VAL A 118 5.22 -5.99 -15.84
C VAL A 118 3.74 -6.01 -15.44
N ILE A 119 3.43 -5.76 -14.15
CA ILE A 119 2.05 -5.70 -13.66
C ILE A 119 1.27 -4.57 -14.34
N GLN A 120 1.86 -3.37 -14.46
CA GLN A 120 1.23 -2.26 -15.18
C GLN A 120 0.95 -2.64 -16.64
N GLU A 121 1.94 -3.19 -17.34
CA GLU A 121 1.81 -3.55 -18.76
C GLU A 121 0.77 -4.65 -18.99
N LEU A 122 0.67 -5.61 -18.08
CA LEU A 122 -0.37 -6.63 -18.11
C LEU A 122 -1.76 -6.00 -18.00
N VAL A 123 -1.95 -5.06 -17.06
CA VAL A 123 -3.21 -4.31 -16.88
C VAL A 123 -3.53 -3.40 -18.08
N GLU A 124 -2.51 -2.87 -18.76
CA GLU A 124 -2.68 -2.15 -20.04
C GLU A 124 -3.12 -3.06 -21.18
N GLY A 125 -3.14 -4.39 -20.98
CA GLY A 125 -3.50 -5.36 -21.99
C GLY A 125 -2.42 -5.52 -23.06
N LYS A 126 -1.14 -5.29 -22.73
CA LYS A 126 -0.01 -5.59 -23.62
C LYS A 126 0.28 -7.08 -23.65
N ASP A 127 0.80 -7.53 -24.78
CA ASP A 127 1.32 -8.88 -24.93
C ASP A 127 2.71 -8.98 -24.30
N LEU A 128 2.87 -9.93 -23.37
CA LEU A 128 4.09 -10.13 -22.61
C LEU A 128 4.69 -11.50 -22.92
N ILE A 129 6.01 -11.60 -23.02
CA ILE A 129 6.70 -12.85 -23.30
C ILE A 129 6.81 -13.66 -22.02
N LEU A 130 6.08 -14.77 -21.95
CA LEU A 130 6.27 -15.82 -20.98
C LEU A 130 7.36 -16.77 -21.51
N GLU A 131 8.43 -16.96 -20.73
CA GLU A 131 9.48 -17.94 -21.01
C GLU A 131 9.71 -18.84 -19.80
N ALA A 132 9.65 -20.15 -20.01
CA ALA A 132 9.68 -21.14 -18.95
C ALA A 132 10.51 -22.38 -19.30
N THR A 133 11.26 -22.87 -18.31
CA THR A 133 11.96 -24.17 -18.33
C THR A 133 11.51 -25.02 -17.14
N ALA A 134 11.23 -26.29 -17.40
CA ALA A 134 10.77 -27.24 -16.39
C ALA A 134 11.22 -28.68 -16.74
N TYR A 135 11.08 -29.60 -15.78
CA TYR A 135 11.29 -31.03 -16.01
C TYR A 135 10.03 -31.69 -16.57
N SER A 136 10.20 -32.79 -17.31
CA SER A 136 9.07 -33.56 -17.84
C SER A 136 8.54 -34.55 -16.83
N THR A 137 7.26 -34.87 -16.98
CA THR A 137 6.60 -36.02 -16.35
C THR A 137 5.67 -36.66 -17.39
N ASP A 138 5.11 -37.83 -17.11
CA ASP A 138 4.18 -38.49 -18.05
C ASP A 138 2.93 -37.63 -18.34
N CYS A 139 2.42 -36.92 -17.32
CA CYS A 139 1.28 -36.00 -17.46
C CYS A 139 1.64 -34.67 -18.14
N TYR A 140 2.92 -34.28 -18.08
CA TYR A 140 3.42 -32.98 -18.50
C TYR A 140 4.74 -33.15 -19.28
N PRO A 141 4.67 -33.60 -20.55
CA PRO A 141 5.88 -33.98 -21.29
C PRO A 141 6.72 -32.78 -21.76
N ARG A 142 6.14 -31.59 -21.86
CA ARG A 142 6.82 -30.39 -22.36
C ARG A 142 7.77 -29.82 -21.31
N LYS A 143 9.02 -29.56 -21.69
CA LYS A 143 10.09 -29.02 -20.82
C LYS A 143 10.40 -27.53 -21.02
N TYR A 144 9.98 -26.96 -22.16
CA TYR A 144 10.25 -25.58 -22.50
C TYR A 144 9.03 -24.92 -23.15
N LEU A 145 8.74 -23.68 -22.76
CA LEU A 145 7.67 -22.87 -23.32
C LEU A 145 8.17 -21.43 -23.47
N LYS A 146 8.01 -20.86 -24.67
CA LYS A 146 8.15 -19.44 -24.94
C LYS A 146 6.97 -18.99 -25.77
N THR A 147 6.18 -18.05 -25.25
CA THR A 147 4.92 -17.61 -25.87
C THR A 147 4.57 -16.20 -25.41
N TYR A 148 3.69 -15.53 -26.15
CA TYR A 148 3.00 -14.35 -25.64
C TYR A 148 1.83 -14.75 -24.74
N ILE A 149 1.58 -13.93 -23.72
CA ILE A 149 0.37 -13.96 -22.90
C ILE A 149 -0.21 -12.55 -22.78
N ASN A 150 -1.53 -12.46 -22.64
CA ASN A 150 -2.25 -11.23 -22.39
C ASN A 150 -3.17 -11.40 -21.17
N ILE A 151 -3.48 -10.32 -20.45
CA ILE A 151 -4.39 -10.38 -19.29
C ILE A 151 -5.78 -10.92 -19.66
N LYS A 152 -6.19 -10.73 -20.92
CA LYS A 152 -7.48 -11.20 -21.44
C LYS A 152 -7.53 -12.73 -21.54
N ASP A 153 -6.39 -13.36 -21.79
CA ASP A 153 -6.26 -14.81 -22.01
C ASP A 153 -6.00 -15.60 -20.71
N LEU A 154 -5.65 -14.91 -19.62
CA LEU A 154 -5.44 -15.53 -18.32
C LEU A 154 -6.77 -15.94 -17.69
N ASN A 155 -6.81 -17.16 -17.13
CA ASN A 155 -7.98 -17.65 -16.38
C ASN A 155 -8.22 -16.75 -15.16
N GLU A 156 -7.20 -16.68 -14.31
CA GLU A 156 -7.16 -15.82 -13.13
C GLU A 156 -5.95 -14.87 -13.21
N ALA A 157 -6.19 -13.60 -12.87
CA ALA A 157 -5.15 -12.63 -12.59
C ALA A 157 -5.60 -11.80 -11.40
N VAL A 158 -4.88 -11.91 -10.28
CA VAL A 158 -5.29 -11.33 -9.00
C VAL A 158 -4.17 -10.49 -8.43
N LEU A 159 -4.50 -9.25 -8.08
CA LEU A 159 -3.61 -8.41 -7.28
C LEU A 159 -3.68 -8.92 -5.84
N PHE A 160 -2.53 -9.31 -5.29
CA PHE A 160 -2.40 -9.71 -3.89
C PHE A 160 -1.23 -8.97 -3.26
N ASN A 161 -1.56 -7.94 -2.49
CA ASN A 161 -0.58 -7.10 -1.83
C ASN A 161 -0.44 -7.56 -0.40
N LEU A 162 0.74 -8.11 -0.06
CA LEU A 162 1.06 -8.62 1.27
C LEU A 162 1.05 -7.52 2.33
N ARG A 163 1.33 -6.28 1.93
CA ARG A 163 1.42 -5.13 2.83
C ARG A 163 1.32 -3.81 2.08
N ASN A 164 0.27 -3.05 2.36
CA ASN A 164 -0.04 -1.73 1.84
C ASN A 164 -0.56 -0.83 2.98
N CYS A 165 -0.92 0.41 2.66
CA CYS A 165 -1.59 1.33 3.60
C CYS A 165 -0.91 1.42 4.97
N TYR A 166 0.39 1.68 5.02
CA TYR A 166 1.05 1.98 6.30
C TYR A 166 0.30 3.11 7.01
N GLN A 167 -0.05 2.87 8.27
CA GLN A 167 -0.81 3.81 9.08
C GLN A 167 -0.01 5.07 9.32
N ASN A 168 1.25 4.93 9.71
CA ASN A 168 2.22 6.02 9.78
C ASN A 168 3.59 5.53 9.28
N TYR A 169 4.53 6.45 9.13
CA TYR A 169 5.84 6.20 8.54
C TYR A 169 6.93 7.07 9.18
N ASN A 170 8.18 6.76 8.85
CA ASN A 170 9.33 7.61 9.20
C ASN A 170 9.44 8.81 8.24
N VAL A 171 9.97 9.92 8.75
CA VAL A 171 10.53 11.00 7.94
C VAL A 171 12.01 10.71 7.74
N ALA A 172 12.40 10.43 6.51
CA ALA A 172 13.75 10.01 6.16
C ALA A 172 14.65 11.21 5.88
N VAL A 173 15.79 11.26 6.55
CA VAL A 173 16.82 12.26 6.33
C VAL A 173 18.21 11.64 6.24
N ASN A 174 19.22 12.42 5.91
CA ASN A 174 20.59 11.95 5.75
C ASN A 174 21.56 12.91 6.43
N THR A 175 22.16 12.50 7.55
CA THR A 175 23.13 13.32 8.28
C THR A 175 24.56 13.24 7.71
N SER A 176 24.85 12.24 6.88
CA SER A 176 26.19 12.00 6.32
C SER A 176 26.60 13.01 5.24
N SER A 177 27.88 13.00 4.88
CA SER A 177 28.47 13.88 3.86
C SER A 177 28.25 13.44 2.41
N ARG A 178 27.56 12.32 2.16
CA ARG A 178 27.33 11.77 0.81
C ARG A 178 25.84 11.63 0.49
N VAL A 179 25.49 11.66 -0.78
CA VAL A 179 24.12 11.35 -1.22
C VAL A 179 23.83 9.87 -0.95
N ILE A 180 22.65 9.56 -0.44
CA ILE A 180 22.17 8.18 -0.29
C ILE A 180 20.87 7.99 -1.06
N TYR A 181 20.69 6.78 -1.57
CA TYR A 181 19.57 6.39 -2.41
C TYR A 181 18.75 5.34 -1.67
N THR A 182 17.49 5.64 -1.40
CA THR A 182 16.65 4.84 -0.51
C THR A 182 15.27 4.61 -1.13
N TYR A 183 14.47 3.76 -0.50
CA TYR A 183 13.07 3.62 -0.90
C TYR A 183 12.24 4.87 -0.60
N MET A 184 12.74 5.76 0.26
CA MET A 184 12.19 7.10 0.50
C MET A 184 12.72 8.12 -0.52
N GLY A 185 13.37 7.67 -1.59
CA GLY A 185 13.96 8.51 -2.63
C GLY A 185 15.39 8.94 -2.30
N ILE A 186 15.88 9.94 -3.05
CA ILE A 186 17.22 10.50 -2.89
C ILE A 186 17.25 11.39 -1.65
N LEU A 187 18.21 11.15 -0.77
CA LEU A 187 18.46 11.98 0.41
C LEU A 187 19.84 12.64 0.29
N LYS A 188 19.83 13.97 0.19
CA LYS A 188 21.01 14.81 0.02
C LYS A 188 21.83 14.88 1.31
N PRO A 189 23.17 15.02 1.20
CA PRO A 189 24.08 15.12 2.34
C PRO A 189 23.67 16.17 3.36
N ASN A 190 24.12 15.97 4.60
CA ASN A 190 24.07 16.96 5.69
C ASN A 190 22.66 17.57 5.86
N LEU A 191 21.62 16.75 5.73
CA LEU A 191 20.19 17.07 5.80
C LEU A 191 19.71 18.01 4.69
N GLY A 192 20.18 17.82 3.46
CA GLY A 192 19.75 18.62 2.32
C GLY A 192 18.27 18.47 1.94
N ASN A 193 17.58 17.43 2.42
CA ASN A 193 16.13 17.25 2.33
C ASN A 193 15.61 16.22 3.35
N ALA A 194 14.28 16.22 3.55
CA ALA A 194 13.54 15.27 4.35
C ALA A 194 12.38 14.68 3.55
N ASN A 195 12.40 13.37 3.31
CA ASN A 195 11.34 12.72 2.55
C ASN A 195 10.37 11.97 3.46
N TYR A 196 9.09 12.02 3.14
CA TYR A 196 8.03 11.34 3.88
C TYR A 196 7.03 10.69 2.92
N ALA A 197 6.16 9.85 3.46
CA ALA A 197 5.11 9.16 2.72
C ALA A 197 3.78 9.30 3.47
N THR A 198 2.71 8.76 2.88
CA THR A 198 1.30 8.92 3.25
C THR A 198 0.68 10.25 2.81
N CYS A 199 -0.65 10.29 2.81
CA CYS A 199 -1.43 11.47 2.41
C CYS A 199 -1.90 12.30 3.62
N GLY A 200 -1.35 12.07 4.83
CA GLY A 200 -1.77 12.74 6.06
C GLY A 200 -3.24 12.41 6.37
N LYS A 201 -4.07 13.41 6.69
CA LYS A 201 -5.47 13.22 7.09
C LYS A 201 -6.35 12.50 6.07
N LEU A 202 -5.94 12.42 4.80
CA LEU A 202 -6.64 11.62 3.78
C LEU A 202 -6.41 10.11 3.94
N SER A 203 -5.35 9.68 4.63
CA SER A 203 -4.93 8.28 4.66
C SER A 203 -5.91 7.43 5.48
N PRO A 204 -6.30 6.23 4.99
CA PRO A 204 -7.34 5.43 5.63
C PRO A 204 -7.13 5.09 7.09
N LEU A 205 -5.98 4.51 7.45
CA LEU A 205 -5.76 3.99 8.81
C LEU A 205 -5.54 5.09 9.86
N PHE A 206 -5.30 6.34 9.45
CA PHE A 206 -5.36 7.45 10.41
C PHE A 206 -6.81 7.69 10.83
N ASN A 207 -7.75 7.65 9.89
CA ASN A 207 -9.19 7.88 10.11
C ASN A 207 -9.92 6.73 10.82
N ASP A 208 -9.22 5.64 11.11
CA ASP A 208 -9.70 4.55 11.97
C ASP A 208 -8.51 4.01 12.79
N PRO A 209 -8.03 4.79 13.78
CA PRO A 209 -6.72 4.58 14.40
C PRO A 209 -6.60 3.25 15.16
N TYR A 210 -7.74 2.68 15.56
CA TYR A 210 -7.88 1.41 16.26
C TYR A 210 -8.62 0.34 15.44
N TYR A 211 -8.80 0.58 14.14
CA TYR A 211 -9.41 -0.36 13.19
C TYR A 211 -10.78 -0.88 13.64
N LYS A 212 -11.61 0.02 14.19
CA LYS A 212 -12.97 -0.28 14.68
C LYS A 212 -13.94 -0.62 13.54
N THR A 213 -13.70 -0.07 12.36
CA THR A 213 -14.52 -0.25 11.16
C THR A 213 -13.77 -0.94 10.03
N ILE A 214 -12.44 -0.87 10.03
CA ILE A 214 -11.54 -1.52 9.08
C ILE A 214 -11.12 -2.88 9.63
N GLY A 215 -11.50 -3.95 8.95
CA GLY A 215 -11.06 -5.31 9.25
C GLY A 215 -11.05 -6.23 8.05
N ILE A 216 -10.88 -7.53 8.28
CA ILE A 216 -10.88 -8.55 7.23
C ILE A 216 -12.24 -8.55 6.53
N GLY A 217 -12.24 -8.61 5.21
CA GLY A 217 -13.46 -8.58 4.39
C GLY A 217 -14.01 -7.17 4.12
N THR A 218 -13.38 -6.11 4.64
CA THR A 218 -13.77 -4.73 4.30
C THR A 218 -13.57 -4.50 2.80
N LYS A 219 -14.64 -4.09 2.13
CA LYS A 219 -14.70 -3.73 0.71
C LYS A 219 -14.06 -2.36 0.52
N ILE A 220 -13.20 -2.24 -0.49
CA ILE A 220 -12.42 -1.04 -0.76
C ILE A 220 -12.40 -0.70 -2.25
N PHE A 221 -12.07 0.54 -2.56
CA PHE A 221 -11.56 0.89 -3.88
C PHE A 221 -10.10 0.41 -3.96
N LEU A 222 -9.80 -0.48 -4.89
CA LEU A 222 -8.46 -0.99 -5.15
C LEU A 222 -8.13 -0.82 -6.62
N ALA A 223 -7.31 0.19 -6.88
CA ALA A 223 -6.75 0.50 -8.18
C ALA A 223 -7.74 0.60 -9.36
N GLY A 224 -8.89 1.23 -9.13
CA GLY A 224 -9.92 1.42 -10.15
C GLY A 224 -11.02 0.35 -10.15
N ALA A 225 -10.86 -0.70 -9.34
CA ALA A 225 -11.84 -1.75 -9.15
C ALA A 225 -12.30 -1.85 -7.70
N THR A 226 -13.21 -2.77 -7.43
CA THR A 226 -13.50 -3.22 -6.07
C THR A 226 -12.42 -4.21 -5.62
N GLY A 227 -11.92 -4.03 -4.41
CA GLY A 227 -11.08 -5.02 -3.73
C GLY A 227 -11.53 -5.24 -2.29
N PHE A 228 -10.74 -6.02 -1.55
CA PHE A 228 -11.01 -6.36 -0.16
C PHE A 228 -9.73 -6.34 0.67
N ILE A 229 -9.90 -6.09 1.97
CA ILE A 229 -8.87 -6.36 2.97
C ILE A 229 -8.85 -7.86 3.22
N ALA A 230 -7.76 -8.51 2.82
CA ALA A 230 -7.56 -9.95 3.01
C ALA A 230 -7.06 -10.27 4.41
N TRP A 231 -6.22 -9.38 4.98
CA TRP A 231 -5.60 -9.55 6.31
C TRP A 231 -4.99 -8.22 6.80
N TRP A 232 -4.38 -8.20 7.98
CA TRP A 232 -3.72 -7.02 8.55
C TRP A 232 -2.36 -6.66 7.93
N GLY A 233 -1.88 -7.40 6.93
CA GLY A 233 -0.62 -7.12 6.24
C GLY A 233 0.64 -7.54 7.00
N THR A 234 1.74 -7.79 6.27
CA THR A 234 3.03 -8.03 6.91
C THR A 234 3.56 -6.75 7.56
N GLN A 235 4.44 -6.90 8.55
CA GLN A 235 4.95 -5.80 9.38
C GLN A 235 3.88 -4.94 10.09
N HIS A 236 2.66 -5.45 10.22
CA HIS A 236 1.65 -4.83 11.06
C HIS A 236 2.13 -4.73 12.50
N ASN A 237 2.15 -3.52 13.05
CA ASN A 237 2.54 -3.25 14.43
C ASN A 237 1.57 -2.26 15.09
N PRO A 238 0.54 -2.73 15.82
CA PRO A 238 -0.46 -1.86 16.41
C PRO A 238 -0.01 -1.28 17.76
N SER A 239 1.08 -1.82 18.33
CA SER A 239 1.52 -1.63 19.73
C SER A 239 2.56 -0.52 19.89
N VAL A 240 2.76 0.32 18.86
CA VAL A 240 3.64 1.47 18.95
C VAL A 240 3.03 2.58 19.80
N GLU A 241 3.88 3.50 20.27
CA GLU A 241 3.44 4.70 21.00
C GLU A 241 2.43 5.51 20.16
N ARG A 242 1.41 6.05 20.82
CA ARG A 242 0.32 6.83 20.22
C ARG A 242 0.18 8.20 20.87
N THR A 243 -0.37 9.16 20.16
CA THR A 243 -0.79 10.46 20.71
C THR A 243 -2.02 10.28 21.61
N GLU A 244 -2.42 11.32 22.34
CA GLU A 244 -3.67 11.33 23.12
C GLU A 244 -4.91 11.07 22.25
N LYS A 245 -4.85 11.43 20.96
CA LYS A 245 -5.90 11.14 19.96
C LYS A 245 -5.84 9.72 19.40
N GLY A 246 -4.94 8.87 19.89
CA GLY A 246 -4.77 7.49 19.45
C GLY A 246 -3.99 7.30 18.15
N ILE A 247 -3.45 8.37 17.57
CA ILE A 247 -2.68 8.33 16.33
C ILE A 247 -1.28 7.76 16.63
N PRO A 248 -0.82 6.71 15.94
CA PRO A 248 0.53 6.17 16.18
C PRO A 248 1.60 7.20 15.83
N LYS A 249 2.64 7.29 16.65
CA LYS A 249 3.79 8.17 16.42
C LYS A 249 4.80 7.55 15.45
N PHE A 250 4.91 6.22 15.42
CA PHE A 250 5.89 5.46 14.66
C PHE A 250 5.24 4.64 13.53
N PRO A 251 6.01 4.01 12.62
CA PRO A 251 5.46 3.05 11.66
C PRO A 251 4.63 1.97 12.37
N ALA A 252 3.37 1.84 11.97
CA ALA A 252 2.37 1.09 12.73
C ALA A 252 1.64 0.05 11.86
N ALA A 253 0.31 0.00 11.89
CA ALA A 253 -0.43 -0.99 11.12
C ALA A 253 -0.26 -0.86 9.61
N THR A 254 -0.50 -1.97 8.94
CA THR A 254 -0.57 -2.11 7.49
C THR A 254 -1.86 -2.87 7.13
N LEU A 255 -2.09 -3.13 5.85
CA LEU A 255 -3.19 -3.97 5.36
C LEU A 255 -2.68 -4.90 4.24
N ALA A 256 -3.16 -6.14 4.23
CA ALA A 256 -3.05 -7.03 3.08
C ALA A 256 -4.31 -6.89 2.22
N LEU A 257 -4.13 -6.71 0.92
CA LEU A 257 -5.21 -6.38 -0.01
C LEU A 257 -5.31 -7.41 -1.13
N ILE A 258 -6.54 -7.70 -1.54
CA ILE A 258 -6.82 -8.62 -2.65
C ILE A 258 -7.87 -8.03 -3.59
N GLY A 259 -7.71 -8.25 -4.90
CA GLY A 259 -8.71 -7.85 -5.89
C GLY A 259 -8.44 -8.41 -7.28
N ASN A 260 -9.48 -8.42 -8.11
CA ASN A 260 -9.40 -8.90 -9.49
C ASN A 260 -8.56 -7.93 -10.34
N LEU A 261 -7.37 -8.35 -10.77
CA LEU A 261 -6.47 -7.51 -11.56
C LEU A 261 -7.07 -7.15 -12.92
N LYS A 262 -7.92 -8.03 -13.47
CA LYS A 262 -8.54 -7.87 -14.80
C LYS A 262 -9.52 -6.70 -14.87
N GLU A 263 -10.00 -6.22 -13.71
CA GLU A 263 -10.93 -5.08 -13.61
C GLU A 263 -10.22 -3.77 -13.24
N MET A 264 -8.92 -3.82 -12.95
CA MET A 264 -8.14 -2.66 -12.50
C MET A 264 -7.67 -1.79 -13.66
N SER A 265 -7.18 -0.60 -13.34
CA SER A 265 -6.68 0.37 -14.32
C SER A 265 -5.23 0.73 -14.06
N SER A 266 -4.42 0.78 -15.13
CA SER A 266 -3.03 1.24 -15.09
C SER A 266 -2.88 2.69 -14.65
N LYS A 267 -3.97 3.49 -14.67
CA LYS A 267 -4.01 4.82 -14.04
C LYS A 267 -3.68 4.76 -12.53
N TRP A 268 -4.05 3.66 -11.89
CA TRP A 268 -3.93 3.43 -10.45
C TRP A 268 -2.94 2.32 -10.07
N LEU A 269 -2.39 1.60 -11.05
CA LEU A 269 -1.28 0.65 -10.91
C LEU A 269 -0.13 1.08 -11.82
N VAL A 270 0.84 1.81 -11.26
CA VAL A 270 1.94 2.41 -12.04
C VAL A 270 3.28 1.82 -11.60
N GLY A 271 3.97 1.13 -12.51
CA GLY A 271 5.34 0.69 -12.31
C GLY A 271 6.23 1.89 -11.97
N THR A 272 7.02 1.76 -10.91
CA THR A 272 7.80 2.87 -10.35
C THR A 272 9.26 2.44 -10.18
N SER A 273 10.17 3.20 -10.77
CA SER A 273 11.62 3.06 -10.54
C SER A 273 12.09 4.03 -9.46
N LEU A 274 12.85 3.52 -8.50
CA LEU A 274 13.50 4.28 -7.44
C LEU A 274 15.01 4.19 -7.64
N TYR A 275 15.59 5.28 -8.13
CA TYR A 275 17.01 5.38 -8.47
C TYR A 275 17.89 4.98 -7.28
N GLY A 276 18.84 4.07 -7.50
CA GLY A 276 19.73 3.50 -6.50
C GLY A 276 19.09 2.51 -5.50
N TYR A 277 17.77 2.29 -5.56
CA TYR A 277 17.05 1.40 -4.64
C TYR A 277 16.42 0.17 -5.31
N GLY A 278 15.60 0.35 -6.35
CA GLY A 278 14.86 -0.76 -6.94
C GLY A 278 13.59 -0.36 -7.71
N VAL A 279 12.77 -1.36 -8.02
CA VAL A 279 11.44 -1.17 -8.61
C VAL A 279 10.33 -1.40 -7.58
N SER A 280 9.19 -0.75 -7.82
CA SER A 280 7.99 -0.82 -6.99
C SER A 280 6.74 -0.69 -7.87
N LEU A 281 5.57 -0.79 -7.24
CA LEU A 281 4.27 -0.52 -7.85
C LEU A 281 3.58 0.58 -7.05
N SER A 282 3.25 1.68 -7.71
CA SER A 282 2.40 2.71 -7.11
C SER A 282 0.94 2.31 -7.22
N VAL A 283 0.26 2.20 -6.08
CA VAL A 283 -1.10 1.65 -5.98
C VAL A 283 -2.06 2.70 -5.43
N GLY A 284 -3.23 2.85 -6.07
CA GLY A 284 -4.32 3.69 -5.58
C GLY A 284 -5.31 2.92 -4.73
N ILE A 285 -5.57 3.39 -3.51
CA ILE A 285 -6.46 2.71 -2.54
C ILE A 285 -7.39 3.74 -1.92
N GLY A 286 -8.69 3.39 -1.83
CA GLY A 286 -9.69 4.18 -1.12
C GLY A 286 -10.49 3.30 -0.17
N ILE A 287 -10.70 3.77 1.05
CA ILE A 287 -11.44 3.03 2.08
C ILE A 287 -12.56 3.92 2.62
N PRO A 288 -13.82 3.47 2.60
CA PRO A 288 -14.91 4.18 3.23
C PRO A 288 -14.93 3.89 4.74
N ILE A 289 -15.01 4.93 5.55
CA ILE A 289 -15.21 4.83 7.00
C ILE A 289 -16.71 5.07 7.29
N PRO A 290 -17.46 4.05 7.71
CA PRO A 290 -18.85 4.23 8.10
C PRO A 290 -18.94 5.00 9.42
N ILE A 291 -19.69 6.08 9.46
CA ILE A 291 -19.89 6.86 10.69
C ILE A 291 -21.01 6.22 11.50
N LEU A 292 -20.63 5.34 12.42
CA LEU A 292 -21.58 4.57 13.25
C LEU A 292 -22.06 5.37 14.48
N ASP A 293 -21.22 6.25 15.01
CA ASP A 293 -21.49 7.04 16.21
C ASP A 293 -20.54 8.26 16.31
N GLU A 294 -20.61 8.95 17.44
CA GLU A 294 -19.77 10.11 17.76
C GLU A 294 -18.29 9.73 17.96
N GLU A 295 -18.00 8.50 18.40
CA GLU A 295 -16.63 8.02 18.59
C GLU A 295 -15.93 7.85 17.25
N ILE A 296 -16.54 7.13 16.30
CA ILE A 296 -16.00 6.98 14.95
C ILE A 296 -15.89 8.34 14.25
N LEU A 297 -16.86 9.23 14.44
CA LEU A 297 -16.76 10.59 13.90
C LEU A 297 -15.53 11.32 14.47
N SER A 298 -15.25 11.20 15.76
CA SER A 298 -14.10 11.85 16.38
C SER A 298 -12.77 11.38 15.78
N TYR A 299 -12.68 10.09 15.42
CA TYR A 299 -11.49 9.51 14.79
C TYR A 299 -11.25 9.98 13.35
N VAL A 300 -12.29 10.32 12.58
CA VAL A 300 -12.11 10.88 11.24
C VAL A 300 -11.81 12.39 11.27
N CYS A 301 -11.94 13.05 12.42
CA CYS A 301 -11.70 14.48 12.59
C CYS A 301 -10.23 14.79 12.91
N ILE A 302 -9.32 14.31 12.07
CA ILE A 302 -7.87 14.47 12.27
C ILE A 302 -7.35 15.67 11.51
N GLU A 303 -6.57 16.52 12.19
CA GLU A 303 -5.82 17.60 11.55
C GLU A 303 -4.36 17.19 11.30
N GLU A 304 -3.74 17.78 10.27
CA GLU A 304 -2.35 17.48 9.91
C GLU A 304 -1.35 17.75 11.04
N LYS A 305 -1.67 18.68 11.94
CA LYS A 305 -0.84 19.02 13.10
C LYS A 305 -0.83 17.93 14.18
N ASP A 306 -1.87 17.09 14.21
CA ASP A 306 -2.03 16.01 15.18
C ASP A 306 -1.30 14.73 14.76
N ILE A 307 -0.98 14.62 13.46
CA ILE A 307 -0.24 13.49 12.92
C ILE A 307 1.25 13.82 13.03
N ILE A 308 1.96 13.08 13.89
CA ILE A 308 3.39 13.24 14.09
C ILE A 308 4.16 12.01 13.62
N SER A 309 5.38 12.20 13.12
CA SER A 309 6.25 11.13 12.63
C SER A 309 7.70 11.34 13.10
N PRO A 310 8.46 10.26 13.36
CA PRO A 310 9.85 10.36 13.76
C PRO A 310 10.71 10.77 12.58
N VAL A 311 11.62 11.70 12.81
CA VAL A 311 12.71 12.04 11.90
C VAL A 311 13.85 11.07 12.15
N VAL A 312 14.17 10.24 11.16
CA VAL A 312 15.15 9.16 11.28
C VAL A 312 16.27 9.37 10.27
N ASP A 313 17.52 9.20 10.71
CA ASP A 313 18.68 9.23 9.82
C ASP A 313 18.85 7.91 9.07
N TYR A 314 18.77 7.97 7.74
CA TYR A 314 18.89 6.83 6.86
C TYR A 314 20.33 6.52 6.46
N SER A 315 21.29 7.37 6.86
CA SER A 315 22.71 7.12 6.61
C SER A 315 23.35 6.22 7.67
N SER A 316 22.76 6.14 8.87
CA SER A 316 23.33 5.41 10.01
C SER A 316 22.29 4.62 10.80
N SER A 317 21.32 5.27 11.45
CA SER A 317 20.36 4.63 12.36
C SER A 317 19.47 3.60 11.67
N TYR A 318 18.81 3.98 10.57
CA TYR A 318 17.91 3.09 9.84
C TYR A 318 18.60 1.80 9.33
N PRO A 319 19.72 1.84 8.58
CA PRO A 319 20.34 0.63 8.06
C PRO A 319 20.93 -0.28 9.15
N GLN A 320 21.22 0.27 10.33
CA GLN A 320 21.72 -0.51 11.48
C GLN A 320 20.59 -1.02 12.40
N GLY A 321 19.32 -0.71 12.08
CA GLY A 321 18.18 -1.09 12.91
C GLY A 321 18.18 -0.43 14.29
N LYS A 322 18.79 0.74 14.44
CA LYS A 322 18.81 1.49 15.69
C LYS A 322 17.51 2.28 15.87
N GLU A 323 17.11 2.45 17.13
CA GLU A 323 15.87 3.17 17.49
C GLU A 323 16.07 4.69 17.60
N ASP A 324 17.28 5.20 17.34
CA ASP A 324 17.60 6.63 17.42
C ASP A 324 16.75 7.47 16.46
N ILE A 325 16.12 8.52 17.00
CA ILE A 325 15.40 9.55 16.24
C ILE A 325 16.03 10.92 16.48
N LEU A 326 15.97 11.79 15.47
CA LEU A 326 16.42 13.20 15.57
C LEU A 326 15.35 14.13 16.15
N GLY A 327 14.12 13.62 16.32
CA GLY A 327 12.96 14.34 16.83
C GLY A 327 11.66 13.90 16.16
N PHE A 328 10.58 14.61 16.46
CA PHE A 328 9.28 14.46 15.79
C PHE A 328 8.96 15.70 14.97
N THR A 329 8.20 15.52 13.90
CA THR A 329 7.59 16.61 13.15
C THR A 329 6.16 16.25 12.77
N SER A 330 5.32 17.26 12.55
CA SER A 330 3.92 17.08 12.16
C SER A 330 3.73 17.05 10.65
N TYR A 331 2.65 16.42 10.18
CA TYR A 331 2.29 16.50 8.76
C TYR A 331 1.93 17.92 8.31
N ALA A 332 1.50 18.80 9.23
CA ALA A 332 1.29 20.21 8.93
C ALA A 332 2.60 20.89 8.49
N GLU A 333 3.69 20.66 9.23
CA GLU A 333 5.01 21.18 8.87
C GLU A 333 5.54 20.48 7.60
N LEU A 334 5.43 19.16 7.51
CA LEU A 334 5.87 18.41 6.33
C LEU A 334 5.19 18.89 5.05
N LYS A 335 3.90 19.23 5.10
CA LYS A 335 3.13 19.77 3.97
C LYS A 335 3.40 21.25 3.70
N SER A 336 4.00 21.98 4.63
CA SER A 336 4.46 23.36 4.40
C SER A 336 5.64 23.45 3.43
N GLY A 337 6.31 22.33 3.16
CA GLY A 337 7.48 22.24 2.28
C GLY A 337 8.82 22.35 3.00
N ARG A 338 8.82 22.59 4.33
CA ARG A 338 10.03 22.68 5.15
C ARG A 338 9.79 22.25 6.59
N ILE A 339 10.80 21.70 7.23
CA ILE A 339 10.83 21.40 8.68
C ILE A 339 12.11 21.93 9.31
N LYS A 340 12.12 22.11 10.62
CA LYS A 340 13.32 22.48 11.38
C LYS A 340 13.90 21.24 12.07
N ILE A 341 15.19 20.97 11.83
CA ILE A 341 15.94 19.91 12.51
C ILE A 341 17.16 20.57 13.17
N GLY A 342 17.16 20.63 14.49
CA GLY A 342 18.13 21.45 15.24
C GLY A 342 18.05 22.91 14.81
N ASN A 343 19.16 23.48 14.33
CA ASN A 343 19.23 24.86 13.86
C ASN A 343 19.05 25.01 12.33
N LYS A 344 18.73 23.92 11.62
CA LYS A 344 18.66 23.91 10.15
C LYS A 344 17.23 23.81 9.64
N GLU A 345 16.89 24.63 8.65
CA GLU A 345 15.69 24.43 7.82
C GLU A 345 15.98 23.40 6.73
N VAL A 346 15.10 22.42 6.60
CA VAL A 346 15.25 21.28 5.70
C VAL A 346 14.02 21.18 4.79
N PRO A 347 14.18 21.24 3.45
CA PRO A 347 13.06 21.13 2.53
C PRO A 347 12.47 19.71 2.56
N THR A 348 11.15 19.60 2.41
CA THR A 348 10.44 18.32 2.49
C THR A 348 9.94 17.83 1.14
N GLY A 349 9.88 16.50 0.97
CA GLY A 349 9.35 15.85 -0.22
C GLY A 349 8.41 14.69 0.12
N CYS A 350 7.20 14.69 -0.46
CA CYS A 350 6.25 13.59 -0.27
C CYS A 350 6.35 12.57 -1.41
N LEU A 351 6.51 11.29 -1.09
CA LEU A 351 6.47 10.22 -2.09
C LEU A 351 5.04 9.80 -2.48
N SER A 352 4.04 10.24 -1.71
CA SER A 352 2.63 9.95 -2.00
C SER A 352 1.99 11.10 -2.78
N SER A 353 1.14 10.77 -3.75
CA SER A 353 0.44 11.77 -4.55
C SER A 353 -0.88 12.15 -3.88
N ILE A 354 -0.88 13.26 -3.15
CA ILE A 354 -2.09 13.83 -2.53
C ILE A 354 -3.15 14.15 -3.59
N LYS A 355 -2.74 14.63 -4.77
CA LYS A 355 -3.65 14.90 -5.90
C LYS A 355 -4.40 13.63 -6.32
N LYS A 356 -3.70 12.52 -6.53
CA LYS A 356 -4.33 11.24 -6.88
C LYS A 356 -5.17 10.67 -5.73
N ALA A 357 -4.74 10.82 -4.48
CA ALA A 357 -5.53 10.40 -3.33
C ALA A 357 -6.87 11.16 -3.25
N ARG A 358 -6.87 12.49 -3.46
CA ARG A 358 -8.12 13.28 -3.55
C ARG A 358 -9.03 12.81 -4.67
N GLU A 359 -8.47 12.49 -5.82
CA GLU A 359 -9.24 11.95 -6.94
C GLU A 359 -9.89 10.62 -6.57
N ILE A 360 -9.15 9.69 -5.96
CA ILE A 360 -9.67 8.40 -5.49
C ILE A 360 -10.77 8.58 -4.45
N ALA A 361 -10.58 9.45 -3.45
CA ALA A 361 -11.57 9.71 -2.42
C ALA A 361 -12.90 10.21 -3.04
N ASN A 362 -12.81 11.10 -4.02
CA ASN A 362 -13.99 11.60 -4.74
C ASN A 362 -14.63 10.53 -5.64
N ILE A 363 -13.85 9.69 -6.31
CA ILE A 363 -14.37 8.56 -7.09
C ILE A 363 -15.17 7.61 -6.19
N LEU A 364 -14.58 7.22 -5.05
CA LEU A 364 -15.24 6.36 -4.08
C LEU A 364 -16.51 7.01 -3.50
N LYS A 365 -16.44 8.31 -3.18
CA LYS A 365 -17.60 9.10 -2.75
C LYS A 365 -18.73 9.02 -3.77
N ASN A 366 -18.43 9.22 -5.05
CA ASN A 366 -19.42 9.15 -6.12
C ASN A 366 -19.98 7.74 -6.31
N TRP A 367 -19.14 6.70 -6.27
CA TRP A 367 -19.60 5.32 -6.37
C TRP A 367 -20.61 4.96 -5.26
N ILE A 368 -20.39 5.46 -4.05
CA ILE A 368 -21.30 5.25 -2.92
C ILE A 368 -22.59 6.05 -3.11
N LYS A 369 -22.51 7.34 -3.48
CA LYS A 369 -23.70 8.19 -3.71
C LYS A 369 -24.59 7.67 -4.84
N GLU A 370 -23.99 7.07 -5.87
CA GLU A 370 -24.68 6.51 -7.04
C GLU A 370 -25.20 5.08 -6.80
N GLY A 371 -24.99 4.49 -5.62
CA GLY A 371 -25.41 3.12 -5.33
C GLY A 371 -24.63 2.03 -6.08
N ARG A 372 -23.46 2.36 -6.64
CA ARG A 372 -22.55 1.40 -7.30
C ARG A 372 -21.60 0.72 -6.31
N PHE A 373 -21.47 1.28 -5.11
CA PHE A 373 -20.64 0.73 -4.05
C PHE A 373 -21.38 0.71 -2.71
N PHE A 374 -21.66 -0.49 -2.23
CA PHE A 374 -22.19 -0.76 -0.89
C PHE A 374 -21.06 -1.09 0.08
N LEU A 375 -21.22 -0.70 1.33
CA LEU A 375 -20.28 -1.02 2.39
C LEU A 375 -20.42 -2.48 2.81
N SER A 376 -19.34 -3.06 3.30
CA SER A 376 -19.33 -4.39 3.90
C SER A 376 -19.00 -4.29 5.38
N LYS A 377 -19.64 -5.11 6.21
CA LYS A 377 -19.18 -5.32 7.58
C LYS A 377 -17.91 -6.19 7.57
N PRO A 378 -16.86 -5.84 8.35
CA PRO A 378 -15.74 -6.73 8.55
C PRO A 378 -16.19 -8.08 9.10
N VAL A 379 -15.67 -9.17 8.54
CA VAL A 379 -15.95 -10.52 9.03
C VAL A 379 -15.10 -10.87 10.25
N ALA A 380 -13.98 -10.17 10.43
CA ALA A 380 -13.13 -10.26 11.61
C ALA A 380 -12.34 -8.96 11.80
N SER A 381 -12.10 -8.58 13.05
CA SER A 381 -11.22 -7.47 13.40
C SER A 381 -9.76 -7.80 13.13
N ILE A 382 -8.94 -6.78 12.96
CA ILE A 382 -7.48 -6.91 12.94
C ILE A 382 -6.88 -6.53 14.31
N PRO A 383 -5.68 -7.02 14.68
CA PRO A 383 -5.03 -6.70 15.95
C PRO A 383 -4.96 -5.19 16.19
N SER A 384 -5.58 -4.73 17.28
CA SER A 384 -5.52 -3.34 17.75
C SER A 384 -4.41 -3.18 18.81
N ALA A 385 -4.17 -1.96 19.29
CA ALA A 385 -3.14 -1.63 20.28
C ALA A 385 -3.29 -2.42 21.59
N ASP A 386 -4.52 -2.81 21.94
CA ASP A 386 -4.92 -3.57 23.11
C ASP A 386 -4.94 -5.10 22.88
N SER A 387 -4.57 -5.58 21.69
CA SER A 387 -4.64 -7.01 21.33
C SER A 387 -3.58 -7.90 22.00
N GLY A 388 -2.62 -7.32 22.72
CA GLY A 388 -1.44 -8.03 23.23
C GLY A 388 -0.44 -8.45 22.14
N TYR A 389 -0.62 -7.98 20.90
CA TYR A 389 0.32 -8.26 19.81
C TYR A 389 1.71 -7.69 20.12
N SER A 390 2.74 -8.51 19.87
CA SER A 390 4.13 -8.11 20.03
C SER A 390 4.87 -8.33 18.71
N PHE A 391 5.46 -7.26 18.18
CA PHE A 391 6.26 -7.31 16.97
C PHE A 391 7.55 -8.12 17.20
N LYS A 392 7.86 -9.04 16.29
CA LYS A 392 9.00 -9.95 16.42
C LYS A 392 10.07 -9.63 15.36
N PRO A 393 11.24 -9.08 15.75
CA PRO A 393 12.36 -8.94 14.83
C PRO A 393 12.99 -10.31 14.52
N LEU A 394 13.79 -10.36 13.46
CA LEU A 394 14.61 -11.53 13.14
C LEU A 394 15.58 -11.79 14.31
N LYS A 395 15.59 -13.03 14.80
CA LYS A 395 16.59 -13.51 15.76
C LYS A 395 17.68 -14.25 14.99
N GLU A 396 18.77 -13.56 14.70
CA GLU A 396 19.92 -14.16 14.03
C GLU A 396 20.57 -15.21 14.93
N ARG A 397 20.74 -16.41 14.37
CA ARG A 397 21.43 -17.53 15.01
C ARG A 397 22.45 -18.07 14.01
N LYS A 398 23.64 -18.40 14.49
CA LYS A 398 24.66 -19.04 13.65
C LYS A 398 24.15 -20.41 13.22
N VAL A 399 24.34 -20.74 11.95
CA VAL A 399 24.19 -22.10 11.46
C VAL A 399 25.51 -22.79 11.74
N GLU A 400 25.49 -23.80 12.61
CA GLU A 400 26.65 -24.68 12.76
C GLU A 400 26.78 -25.47 11.45
N ASN A 401 27.98 -25.45 10.86
CA ASN A 401 28.25 -26.29 9.70
C ASN A 401 28.41 -27.72 10.21
N ASP A 402 27.56 -28.64 9.74
CA ASP A 402 27.74 -30.09 9.93
C ASP A 402 28.98 -30.60 9.20
#